data_AF-A0A9W9FXQ5-F1
#
_entry.id   AF-A0A9W9FXQ5-F1
#
_cell.length_a   1.000
_cell.length_b   1.000
_cell.length_c   1.000
_cell.angle_alpha   90.00
_cell.angle_beta   90.00
_cell.angle_gamma   90.00
#
_symmetry.space_group_name_H-M   'P 1'
#
loop_
_entity.id
_entity.type
_entity.pdbx_description
1 polymer ?
#
loop_
_entity_poly.entity_id
_entity_poly.type
_entity_poly.pdbx_seq_one_letter_code
_entity_poly.pdbx_strand_id
1 'polypeptide(L)'
;MVTTAGASLSSSLSSSLSSASTSRWIASYVRSTPLGQVPLAGRRLRLRLGTPARRYHAAVWPSYGITTPVPVHHQSLAYSPFRFETGYALCAKRPSRPFPPPFLSPPSSSFSDPLTTHSLSQDKRLSVKGELIRGLNNGDDAILVAENFLGVDDGVGAWATRPCGHAALWSRLLLHFWALEIERRLSANATTVDPVEYLQSAYEETVRATSKPTEWQGTTTSATALLHWTLGADGVQKPLLYVTNLGDCKIMVIRPSEERILFRTAEQWHWFDCPMQLGTNSIDTPRKDAVMSQIALQEDDIVLAVSDGVMDNLWEHEVLKIILDSLHTWDNGRPETVDLAPPPDLSNDRMIFVARELLNAALNIAQDPFAESPYMEKAIDEGLAIEGGKMDDISVVVGSCQKRGG
;
A
#
# COMPACT_ATOMS: atom_id res chain seq x y z
N MET A 1 4.53 -3.35 63.34
CA MET A 1 4.29 -2.28 64.32
C MET A 1 4.46 -0.96 63.56
N VAL A 2 3.41 -0.22 63.19
CA VAL A 2 2.57 0.64 64.07
C VAL A 2 3.53 1.66 64.72
N THR A 3 3.51 2.99 64.49
CA THR A 3 2.36 3.93 64.45
C THR A 3 2.84 5.38 64.13
N THR A 4 2.05 6.10 63.32
CA THR A 4 1.47 7.47 63.47
C THR A 4 2.24 8.79 63.61
N ALA A 5 1.66 9.77 62.88
CA ALA A 5 1.36 11.18 63.21
C ALA A 5 2.51 12.19 63.19
N GLY A 6 2.41 13.41 62.64
CA GLY A 6 1.27 14.21 62.19
C GLY A 6 1.36 15.60 62.86
N ALA A 7 1.39 16.70 62.08
CA ALA A 7 0.89 18.03 62.49
C ALA A 7 1.06 19.08 61.38
N SER A 8 -0.07 19.66 61.02
CA SER A 8 -0.32 20.91 60.30
C SER A 8 0.10 22.16 61.10
N LEU A 9 0.29 23.31 60.43
CA LEU A 9 -0.17 24.62 60.90
C LEU A 9 -0.20 25.66 59.75
N SER A 10 -1.18 26.55 59.88
CA SER A 10 -1.74 27.51 58.93
C SER A 10 -1.56 28.95 59.42
N SER A 11 -1.57 29.94 58.50
CA SER A 11 -2.09 31.32 58.68
C SER A 11 -1.84 32.10 57.36
N SER A 12 -2.79 32.59 56.55
CA SER A 12 -3.96 33.48 56.71
C SER A 12 -3.64 34.99 56.75
N LEU A 13 -4.45 35.76 55.99
CA LEU A 13 -4.81 37.20 56.02
C LEU A 13 -4.44 37.96 54.72
N SER A 14 -5.22 38.85 54.10
CA SER A 14 -6.66 39.19 54.01
C SER A 14 -6.81 40.54 53.26
N SER A 15 -8.02 40.85 52.77
CA SER A 15 -8.62 42.17 52.45
C SER A 15 -8.40 42.77 51.03
N SER A 16 -9.32 43.52 50.39
CA SER A 16 -10.80 43.58 50.25
C SER A 16 -11.16 44.88 49.49
N LEU A 17 -12.43 45.01 49.00
CA LEU A 17 -13.22 46.22 48.57
C LEU A 17 -13.41 46.38 47.03
N SER A 18 -14.61 46.15 46.45
CA SER A 18 -15.90 46.93 46.38
C SER A 18 -15.89 48.01 45.26
N SER A 19 -16.93 48.38 44.48
CA SER A 19 -18.35 48.04 44.26
C SER A 19 -18.93 48.94 43.12
N ALA A 20 -19.99 48.47 42.41
CA ALA A 20 -21.14 49.24 41.82
C ALA A 20 -20.90 50.35 40.76
N SER A 21 -21.85 50.84 39.93
CA SER A 21 -23.08 50.36 39.27
C SER A 21 -23.55 51.44 38.25
N THR A 22 -24.32 51.03 37.22
CA THR A 22 -25.48 51.73 36.58
C THR A 22 -25.41 53.09 35.84
N SER A 23 -25.92 53.04 34.59
CA SER A 23 -27.06 53.83 34.03
C SER A 23 -26.86 54.85 32.87
N ARG A 24 -27.86 54.79 31.97
CA ARG A 24 -28.12 55.46 30.67
C ARG A 24 -28.53 56.94 30.82
N TRP A 25 -28.48 57.72 29.72
CA TRP A 25 -29.64 58.30 28.98
C TRP A 25 -29.30 59.46 27.97
N ILE A 26 -30.01 59.45 26.82
CA ILE A 26 -30.62 60.55 25.99
C ILE A 26 -29.70 61.54 25.24
N ALA A 27 -29.67 61.49 23.89
CA ALA A 27 -30.42 62.28 22.85
C ALA A 27 -30.01 63.77 22.77
N SER A 28 -29.88 64.45 21.62
CA SER A 28 -30.84 64.59 20.52
C SER A 28 -30.27 65.46 19.35
N TYR A 29 -30.75 65.18 18.12
CA TYR A 29 -31.15 66.09 17.02
C TYR A 29 -30.23 67.21 16.48
N VAL A 30 -30.09 67.32 15.14
CA VAL A 30 -30.74 68.35 14.27
C VAL A 30 -30.54 67.99 12.77
N ARG A 31 -31.58 68.31 11.96
CA ARG A 31 -31.79 68.12 10.51
C ARG A 31 -31.09 69.18 9.64
N SER A 32 -30.76 68.86 8.37
CA SER A 32 -31.35 69.47 7.16
C SER A 32 -30.68 69.02 5.83
N THR A 33 -31.53 68.70 4.85
CA THR A 33 -31.39 68.22 3.44
C THR A 33 -31.03 69.32 2.40
N PRO A 34 -31.03 69.08 1.06
CA PRO A 34 -30.37 68.06 0.21
C PRO A 34 -29.72 68.67 -1.07
N LEU A 35 -29.05 67.87 -1.93
CA LEU A 35 -29.14 67.84 -3.41
C LEU A 35 -27.99 67.01 -4.02
N GLY A 36 -28.31 66.17 -5.02
CA GLY A 36 -27.33 65.52 -5.91
C GLY A 36 -27.44 64.00 -6.01
N GLN A 37 -28.24 63.51 -6.95
CA GLN A 37 -28.39 62.10 -7.33
C GLN A 37 -27.17 61.58 -8.10
N VAL A 38 -26.62 60.42 -7.71
CA VAL A 38 -26.02 59.43 -8.64
C VAL A 38 -26.21 58.02 -8.03
N PRO A 39 -26.79 57.02 -8.72
CA PRO A 39 -27.08 55.72 -8.12
C PRO A 39 -25.94 54.72 -8.35
N LEU A 40 -25.64 53.88 -7.35
CA LEU A 40 -25.22 52.48 -7.56
C LEU A 40 -25.41 51.71 -6.23
N ALA A 41 -26.36 50.79 -6.26
CA ALA A 41 -26.78 49.95 -5.15
C ALA A 41 -25.87 48.72 -4.98
N GLY A 42 -25.68 48.26 -3.74
CA GLY A 42 -25.11 46.94 -3.48
C GLY A 42 -24.51 46.71 -2.09
N ARG A 43 -25.32 46.81 -1.02
CA ARG A 43 -24.97 46.34 0.34
C ARG A 43 -24.62 44.84 0.32
N ARG A 44 -23.63 44.41 1.13
CA ARG A 44 -23.81 43.32 2.12
C ARG A 44 -22.63 43.14 3.08
N LEU A 45 -22.99 43.25 4.36
CA LEU A 45 -22.44 42.67 5.60
C LEU A 45 -21.30 41.64 5.49
N ARG A 46 -20.18 41.93 6.18
CA ARG A 46 -19.21 40.91 6.64
C ARG A 46 -19.75 40.26 7.91
N LEU A 47 -20.17 39.00 7.79
CA LEU A 47 -20.32 38.07 8.92
C LEU A 47 -19.17 37.07 8.88
N ARG A 48 -18.48 36.92 10.01
CA ARG A 48 -17.44 35.92 10.24
C ARG A 48 -18.03 34.52 10.04
N LEU A 49 -17.36 33.68 9.26
CA LEU A 49 -17.56 32.24 9.28
C LEU A 49 -16.27 31.58 9.74
N GLY A 50 -16.40 30.73 10.75
CA GLY A 50 -15.32 29.96 11.35
C GLY A 50 -14.64 29.02 10.36
N THR A 51 -13.43 28.65 10.73
CA THR A 51 -12.55 27.68 10.09
C THR A 51 -13.32 26.39 9.77
N PRO A 52 -13.37 25.91 8.52
CA PRO A 52 -13.80 24.55 8.27
C PRO A 52 -12.65 23.60 8.62
N ALA A 53 -12.99 22.57 9.38
CA ALA A 53 -12.16 21.43 9.67
C ALA A 53 -11.45 20.91 8.41
N ARG A 54 -10.17 20.53 8.56
CA ARG A 54 -9.39 19.86 7.51
C ARG A 54 -10.17 18.64 7.01
N ARG A 55 -10.61 18.70 5.76
CA ARG A 55 -11.07 17.52 5.01
C ARG A 55 -9.88 16.58 4.86
N TYR A 56 -10.05 15.31 5.23
CA TYR A 56 -9.13 14.23 4.86
C TYR A 56 -8.91 14.29 3.35
N HIS A 57 -7.66 14.37 2.92
CA HIS A 57 -7.31 14.39 1.50
C HIS A 57 -7.68 13.03 0.89
N ALA A 58 -8.41 13.07 -0.24
CA ALA A 58 -8.91 11.93 -0.97
C ALA A 58 -7.79 10.93 -1.31
N ALA A 59 -8.12 9.64 -1.25
CA ALA A 59 -7.31 8.55 -1.80
C ALA A 59 -6.83 8.91 -3.21
N VAL A 60 -5.60 8.53 -3.54
CA VAL A 60 -5.07 8.71 -4.90
C VAL A 60 -5.90 7.84 -5.83
N TRP A 61 -6.24 8.35 -7.02
CA TRP A 61 -7.01 7.61 -8.01
C TRP A 61 -6.44 6.20 -8.22
N PRO A 62 -7.30 5.16 -8.26
CA PRO A 62 -6.84 3.81 -8.50
C PRO A 62 -6.01 3.70 -9.78
N SER A 63 -4.98 2.85 -9.75
CA SER A 63 -4.13 2.55 -10.89
C SER A 63 -4.04 1.05 -11.15
N TYR A 64 -3.87 0.67 -12.42
CA TYR A 64 -3.94 -0.70 -12.87
C TYR A 64 -2.86 -0.99 -13.91
N GLY A 65 -2.47 -2.25 -14.06
CA GLY A 65 -1.57 -2.68 -15.12
C GLY A 65 -1.31 -4.17 -15.11
N ILE A 66 -0.58 -4.65 -16.12
CA ILE A 66 -0.30 -6.08 -16.32
C ILE A 66 0.99 -6.44 -15.58
N THR A 67 2.09 -5.73 -15.87
CA THR A 67 3.42 -5.93 -15.28
C THR A 67 4.02 -4.60 -14.85
N THR A 68 4.95 -4.65 -13.88
CA THR A 68 5.69 -3.45 -13.49
C THR A 68 6.81 -3.14 -14.49
N PRO A 69 7.19 -1.86 -14.69
CA PRO A 69 8.23 -1.48 -15.64
C PRO A 69 9.57 -2.19 -15.39
N VAL A 70 10.19 -2.65 -16.48
CA VAL A 70 11.48 -3.38 -16.50
C VAL A 70 12.51 -2.63 -17.35
N PRO A 71 13.81 -2.63 -17.01
CA PRO A 71 14.86 -2.05 -17.86
C PRO A 71 14.92 -2.67 -19.27
N VAL A 72 15.23 -1.86 -20.29
CA VAL A 72 15.18 -2.23 -21.74
C VAL A 72 16.11 -3.40 -22.12
N HIS A 73 17.19 -3.64 -21.37
CA HIS A 73 18.16 -4.71 -21.65
C HIS A 73 17.92 -5.99 -20.85
N HIS A 74 16.72 -6.18 -20.31
CA HIS A 74 16.49 -7.31 -19.44
C HIS A 74 16.31 -8.61 -20.24
N GLN A 75 17.19 -9.58 -19.98
CA GLN A 75 16.98 -10.96 -20.38
C GLN A 75 15.81 -11.50 -19.56
N SER A 76 14.61 -11.51 -20.15
CA SER A 76 13.51 -12.30 -19.62
C SER A 76 14.03 -13.71 -19.36
N LEU A 77 13.62 -14.31 -18.23
CA LEU A 77 13.81 -15.73 -17.94
C LEU A 77 12.96 -16.58 -18.90
N ALA A 78 13.14 -16.37 -20.20
CA ALA A 78 12.46 -16.96 -21.35
C ALA A 78 12.63 -18.48 -21.44
N TYR A 79 13.22 -19.09 -20.42
CA TYR A 79 13.52 -20.51 -20.31
C TYR A 79 12.58 -21.26 -19.36
N SER A 80 11.75 -20.57 -18.57
CA SER A 80 10.76 -21.25 -17.73
C SER A 80 9.58 -21.76 -18.60
N PRO A 81 9.19 -23.04 -18.50
CA PRO A 81 8.02 -23.59 -19.21
C PRO A 81 6.69 -23.01 -18.70
N PHE A 82 6.69 -22.39 -17.52
CA PHE A 82 5.51 -21.73 -16.94
C PHE A 82 5.77 -20.23 -16.75
N ARG A 83 4.69 -19.46 -16.83
CA ARG A 83 4.65 -18.02 -16.57
C ARG A 83 3.36 -17.66 -15.85
N PHE A 84 3.33 -16.48 -15.26
CA PHE A 84 2.09 -15.83 -14.87
C PHE A 84 1.54 -15.00 -16.02
N GLU A 85 0.24 -15.08 -16.24
CA GLU A 85 -0.54 -13.98 -16.79
C GLU A 85 -0.98 -13.11 -15.62
N THR A 86 -0.60 -11.84 -15.62
CA THR A 86 -0.64 -11.00 -14.42
C THR A 86 -1.55 -9.78 -14.57
N GLY A 87 -2.06 -9.30 -13.45
CA GLY A 87 -2.74 -8.02 -13.35
C GLY A 87 -2.60 -7.47 -11.94
N TYR A 88 -2.56 -6.15 -11.80
CA TYR A 88 -2.54 -5.48 -10.52
C TYR A 88 -3.52 -4.31 -10.47
N ALA A 89 -3.96 -4.00 -9.26
CA ALA A 89 -4.79 -2.85 -8.93
C ALA A 89 -4.30 -2.22 -7.63
N LEU A 90 -4.14 -0.90 -7.63
CA LEU A 90 -3.54 -0.14 -6.52
C LEU A 90 -4.40 1.07 -6.18
N CYS A 91 -4.63 1.31 -4.90
CA CYS A 91 -5.23 2.55 -4.42
C CYS A 91 -4.54 2.98 -3.13
N ALA A 92 -3.87 4.14 -3.17
CA ALA A 92 -3.15 4.65 -2.02
C ALA A 92 -4.09 5.48 -1.16
N LYS A 93 -4.06 5.24 0.15
CA LYS A 93 -4.71 6.10 1.15
C LYS A 93 -4.20 7.53 1.06
N ARG A 94 -2.91 7.71 0.76
CA ARG A 94 -2.28 9.02 0.57
C ARG A 94 -1.08 8.94 -0.36
N PRO A 95 -0.67 10.06 -0.99
CA PRO A 95 0.56 10.09 -1.75
C PRO A 95 1.79 9.72 -0.90
N SER A 96 2.70 8.93 -1.49
CA SER A 96 3.99 8.58 -0.90
C SER A 96 4.81 9.84 -0.62
N ARG A 97 5.65 9.78 0.42
CA ARG A 97 6.67 10.81 0.62
C ARG A 97 7.62 10.82 -0.58
N PRO A 98 7.95 11.98 -1.18
CA PRO A 98 8.92 12.03 -2.27
C PRO A 98 10.23 11.38 -1.86
N PHE A 99 10.79 10.56 -2.75
CA PHE A 99 12.03 9.87 -2.45
C PHE A 99 13.17 10.87 -2.29
N PRO A 100 14.12 10.63 -1.37
CA PRO A 100 15.23 11.54 -1.19
C PRO A 100 16.36 11.27 -2.19
N PRO A 101 17.29 12.21 -2.42
CA PRO A 101 18.57 11.90 -3.06
C PRO A 101 19.32 10.78 -2.30
N PRO A 102 20.04 9.88 -3.00
CA PRO A 102 20.34 9.86 -4.43
C PRO A 102 19.30 9.13 -5.30
N PHE A 103 18.16 8.71 -4.74
CA PHE A 103 17.20 7.83 -5.43
C PHE A 103 16.39 8.56 -6.51
N LEU A 104 16.25 9.88 -6.42
CA LEU A 104 15.71 10.71 -7.50
C LEU A 104 16.73 10.92 -8.62
N SER A 105 16.31 10.83 -9.88
CA SER A 105 17.12 11.38 -10.97
C SER A 105 17.20 12.91 -10.82
N PRO A 106 18.34 13.56 -11.09
CA PRO A 106 18.38 15.01 -11.19
C PRO A 106 17.37 15.48 -12.26
N PRO A 107 16.69 16.63 -12.07
CA PRO A 107 15.82 17.17 -13.10
C PRO A 107 16.63 17.32 -14.41
N SER A 108 16.09 16.83 -15.52
CA SER A 108 16.68 17.08 -16.84
C SER A 108 16.81 18.58 -17.01
N SER A 109 18.02 19.04 -17.30
CA SER A 109 18.36 20.45 -17.46
C SER A 109 17.86 21.02 -18.80
N SER A 110 16.58 20.84 -19.13
CA SER A 110 15.98 21.39 -20.35
C SER A 110 14.69 22.13 -20.00
N PHE A 111 14.81 23.45 -19.86
CA PHE A 111 13.71 24.38 -19.61
C PHE A 111 12.89 24.70 -20.89
N SER A 112 12.91 23.83 -21.90
CA SER A 112 12.46 24.16 -23.26
C SER A 112 11.43 23.21 -23.88
N ASP A 113 10.72 22.39 -23.11
CA ASP A 113 9.64 21.56 -23.67
C ASP A 113 8.29 21.83 -22.99
N PRO A 114 7.46 22.76 -23.51
CA PRO A 114 6.17 23.09 -22.92
C PRO A 114 5.05 22.08 -23.25
N LEU A 115 5.30 20.98 -23.96
CA LEU A 115 4.23 20.10 -24.45
C LEU A 115 4.63 18.61 -24.51
N THR A 116 5.02 17.98 -23.39
CA THR A 116 5.04 16.50 -23.33
C THR A 116 4.67 15.93 -21.94
N THR A 117 3.58 15.15 -21.92
CA THR A 117 3.24 14.08 -20.97
C THR A 117 2.87 14.44 -19.52
N HIS A 118 1.62 14.87 -19.33
CA HIS A 118 0.95 14.86 -18.02
C HIS A 118 0.58 13.45 -17.50
N SER A 119 0.91 12.38 -18.25
CA SER A 119 0.55 10.99 -17.93
C SER A 119 1.71 10.13 -17.39
N LEU A 120 2.93 10.68 -17.25
CA LEU A 120 4.14 9.93 -16.87
C LEU A 120 4.78 10.42 -15.56
N SER A 121 4.04 11.13 -14.71
CA SER A 121 4.60 11.78 -13.52
C SER A 121 4.91 10.84 -12.35
N GLN A 122 4.52 9.56 -12.40
CA GLN A 122 4.87 8.57 -11.37
C GLN A 122 6.26 7.95 -11.56
N ASP A 123 6.89 8.10 -12.74
CA ASP A 123 8.10 7.34 -13.08
C ASP A 123 9.20 8.25 -13.67
N LYS A 124 9.54 9.34 -12.96
CA LYS A 124 10.83 10.01 -13.12
C LYS A 124 11.92 9.09 -12.56
N ARG A 125 12.22 8.09 -13.38
CA ARG A 125 13.06 6.90 -13.25
C ARG A 125 14.06 6.98 -12.11
N LEU A 126 13.60 6.53 -10.96
CA LEU A 126 14.40 6.36 -9.76
C LEU A 126 15.54 5.39 -10.06
N SER A 127 16.75 5.68 -9.59
CA SER A 127 17.88 4.79 -9.83
C SER A 127 18.71 4.57 -8.58
N VAL A 128 19.22 3.35 -8.43
CA VAL A 128 20.22 3.01 -7.42
C VAL A 128 21.41 2.42 -8.15
N LYS A 129 22.62 2.95 -7.87
CA LYS A 129 23.86 2.57 -8.57
C LYS A 129 23.80 2.67 -10.11
N GLY A 130 22.94 3.53 -10.65
CA GLY A 130 22.77 3.72 -12.10
C GLY A 130 21.77 2.77 -12.77
N GLU A 131 21.14 1.86 -12.01
CA GLU A 131 20.08 0.98 -12.50
C GLU A 131 18.71 1.50 -12.06
N LEU A 132 17.69 1.32 -12.91
CA LEU A 132 16.30 1.68 -12.59
C LEU A 132 15.79 0.85 -11.40
N ILE A 133 15.25 1.53 -10.39
CA ILE A 133 14.58 0.88 -9.27
C ILE A 133 13.25 0.31 -9.77
N ARG A 134 13.11 -1.02 -9.66
CA ARG A 134 11.95 -1.79 -10.12
C ARG A 134 10.76 -1.61 -9.19
N GLY A 135 9.61 -2.16 -9.62
CA GLY A 135 8.36 -2.08 -8.89
C GLY A 135 7.71 -0.70 -8.94
N LEU A 136 6.52 -0.60 -8.36
CA LEU A 136 5.71 0.60 -8.28
C LEU A 136 5.36 0.89 -6.82
N ASN A 137 5.26 2.17 -6.46
CA ASN A 137 4.75 2.56 -5.14
C ASN A 137 3.24 2.75 -5.16
N ASN A 138 2.59 2.38 -4.06
CA ASN A 138 1.19 2.67 -3.78
C ASN A 138 1.08 3.25 -2.36
N GLY A 139 1.29 4.57 -2.23
CA GLY A 139 1.45 5.15 -0.89
C GLY A 139 2.76 4.67 -0.26
N ASP A 140 2.71 4.08 0.93
CA ASP A 140 3.88 3.48 1.57
C ASP A 140 4.12 2.02 1.16
N ASP A 141 3.16 1.37 0.49
CA ASP A 141 3.35 0.07 -0.17
C ASP A 141 4.25 0.14 -1.40
N ALA A 142 4.79 -1.02 -1.77
CA ALA A 142 5.34 -1.29 -3.08
C ALA A 142 4.85 -2.63 -3.64
N ILE A 143 4.71 -2.69 -4.96
CA ILE A 143 4.45 -3.94 -5.69
C ILE A 143 5.52 -4.19 -6.73
N LEU A 144 5.73 -5.46 -7.07
CA LEU A 144 6.55 -5.86 -8.19
C LEU A 144 5.87 -7.03 -8.90
N VAL A 145 5.74 -6.93 -10.22
CA VAL A 145 4.99 -7.89 -11.03
C VAL A 145 5.77 -8.22 -12.30
N ALA A 146 6.15 -9.48 -12.45
CA ALA A 146 6.86 -10.04 -13.58
C ALA A 146 6.23 -11.39 -14.01
N GLU A 147 6.68 -11.92 -15.15
CA GLU A 147 6.14 -13.18 -15.71
C GLU A 147 6.43 -14.42 -14.87
N ASN A 148 7.34 -14.36 -13.90
CA ASN A 148 7.72 -15.52 -13.09
C ASN A 148 7.82 -15.22 -11.60
N PHE A 149 7.55 -13.99 -11.19
CA PHE A 149 7.47 -13.64 -9.78
C PHE A 149 6.61 -12.40 -9.57
N LEU A 150 6.03 -12.33 -8.38
CA LEU A 150 5.21 -11.21 -7.95
C LEU A 150 5.42 -10.98 -6.45
N GLY A 151 5.17 -9.78 -5.98
CA GLY A 151 5.28 -9.45 -4.56
C GLY A 151 4.65 -8.13 -4.17
N VAL A 152 4.31 -8.04 -2.89
CA VAL A 152 3.79 -6.86 -2.21
C VAL A 152 4.56 -6.70 -0.90
N ASP A 153 5.12 -5.51 -0.71
CA ASP A 153 5.80 -5.10 0.52
C ASP A 153 5.05 -3.87 1.06
N ASP A 154 4.50 -3.97 2.28
CA ASP A 154 3.83 -2.84 2.94
C ASP A 154 4.83 -2.07 3.77
N GLY A 155 4.96 -0.77 3.50
CA GLY A 155 5.81 0.12 4.25
C GLY A 155 5.07 0.72 5.45
N VAL A 156 5.63 0.54 6.65
CA VAL A 156 4.99 1.01 7.90
C VAL A 156 4.82 2.53 7.92
N GLY A 157 3.59 2.99 7.75
CA GLY A 157 3.26 4.41 7.54
C GLY A 157 3.67 5.36 8.66
N ALA A 158 3.89 4.86 9.89
CA ALA A 158 4.34 5.65 11.04
C ALA A 158 5.68 6.37 10.79
N TRP A 159 6.53 5.84 9.91
CA TRP A 159 7.81 6.48 9.53
C TRP A 159 7.63 7.85 8.87
N ALA A 160 6.47 8.15 8.27
CA ALA A 160 6.19 9.47 7.69
C ALA A 160 6.26 10.61 8.72
N THR A 161 6.14 10.30 10.02
CA THR A 161 6.28 11.28 11.11
C THR A 161 7.73 11.65 11.43
N ARG A 162 8.71 10.87 10.95
CA ARG A 162 10.13 11.10 11.22
C ARG A 162 10.81 11.86 10.08
N PRO A 163 11.69 12.85 10.36
CA PRO A 163 12.37 13.61 9.32
C PRO A 163 13.14 12.75 8.30
N CYS A 164 13.74 11.65 8.73
CA CYS A 164 14.43 10.71 7.84
C CYS A 164 13.62 9.46 7.48
N GLY A 165 12.33 9.39 7.84
CA GLY A 165 11.49 8.21 7.60
C GLY A 165 10.90 8.17 6.18
N HIS A 166 11.14 7.07 5.47
CA HIS A 166 10.72 6.81 4.11
C HIS A 166 10.29 5.34 3.93
N ALA A 167 9.11 4.98 4.43
CA ALA A 167 8.56 3.62 4.33
C ALA A 167 8.42 3.16 2.86
N ALA A 168 7.81 3.98 2.00
CA ALA A 168 7.72 3.76 0.55
C ALA A 168 9.06 3.47 -0.16
N LEU A 169 10.17 4.03 0.34
CA LEU A 169 11.51 3.76 -0.20
C LEU A 169 11.98 2.36 0.22
N TRP A 170 11.76 2.00 1.48
CA TRP A 170 12.16 0.71 2.03
C TRP A 170 11.41 -0.45 1.37
N SER A 171 10.08 -0.37 1.26
CA SER A 171 9.24 -1.35 0.57
C SER A 171 9.69 -1.54 -0.89
N ARG A 172 9.88 -0.44 -1.63
CA ARG A 172 10.29 -0.52 -3.04
C ARG A 172 11.71 -1.03 -3.24
N LEU A 173 12.68 -0.63 -2.41
CA LEU A 173 14.05 -1.11 -2.53
C LEU A 173 14.17 -2.60 -2.19
N LEU A 174 13.41 -3.09 -1.22
CA LEU A 174 13.43 -4.50 -0.84
C LEU A 174 12.96 -5.39 -2.00
N LEU A 175 11.79 -5.12 -2.58
CA LEU A 175 11.33 -5.81 -3.79
C LEU A 175 12.31 -5.68 -4.96
N HIS A 176 12.89 -4.49 -5.16
CA HIS A 176 13.86 -4.27 -6.23
C HIS A 176 15.08 -5.19 -6.09
N PHE A 177 15.73 -5.21 -4.93
CA PHE A 177 16.90 -6.05 -4.73
C PHE A 177 16.56 -7.55 -4.67
N TRP A 178 15.36 -7.90 -4.20
CA TRP A 178 14.88 -9.28 -4.25
C TRP A 178 14.73 -9.78 -5.70
N ALA A 179 14.14 -8.98 -6.57
CA ALA A 179 14.04 -9.29 -7.99
C ALA A 179 15.43 -9.45 -8.65
N LEU A 180 16.38 -8.57 -8.33
CA LEU A 180 17.75 -8.68 -8.83
C LEU A 180 18.44 -9.98 -8.35
N GLU A 181 18.22 -10.40 -7.10
CA GLU A 181 18.80 -11.65 -6.60
C GLU A 181 18.17 -12.88 -7.26
N ILE A 182 16.87 -12.87 -7.57
CA ILE A 182 16.22 -13.90 -8.38
C ILE A 182 16.91 -13.98 -9.74
N GLU A 183 17.03 -12.86 -10.45
CA GLU A 183 17.58 -12.87 -11.82
C GLU A 183 19.05 -13.27 -11.85
N ARG A 184 19.82 -12.89 -10.83
CA ARG A 184 21.24 -13.24 -10.73
C ARG A 184 21.46 -14.72 -10.43
N ARG A 185 20.60 -15.34 -9.62
CA ARG A 185 20.80 -16.70 -9.11
C ARG A 185 19.96 -17.75 -9.83
N LEU A 186 18.81 -17.37 -10.38
CA LEU A 186 17.90 -18.25 -11.09
C LEU A 186 18.35 -18.35 -12.56
N SER A 187 19.26 -19.26 -12.84
CA SER A 187 19.48 -19.73 -14.22
C SER A 187 18.40 -20.74 -14.61
N ALA A 188 18.19 -20.95 -15.92
CA ALA A 188 17.25 -21.95 -16.45
C ALA A 188 17.44 -23.37 -15.86
N ASN A 189 18.65 -23.67 -15.39
CA ASN A 189 19.06 -24.96 -14.85
C ASN A 189 19.37 -24.92 -13.34
N ALA A 190 18.92 -23.88 -12.63
CA ALA A 190 19.16 -23.79 -11.19
C ALA A 190 18.46 -24.96 -10.48
N THR A 191 19.26 -25.86 -9.91
CA THR A 191 18.78 -27.04 -9.17
C THR A 191 18.39 -26.72 -7.73
N THR A 192 18.75 -25.54 -7.25
CA THR A 192 18.49 -25.07 -5.88
C THR A 192 17.94 -23.66 -5.90
N VAL A 193 16.73 -23.48 -5.37
CA VAL A 193 16.08 -22.17 -5.19
C VAL A 193 15.98 -21.93 -3.68
N ASP A 194 16.53 -20.81 -3.22
CA ASP A 194 16.48 -20.40 -1.80
C ASP A 194 15.98 -18.95 -1.67
N PRO A 195 14.65 -18.75 -1.72
CA PRO A 195 14.04 -17.42 -1.67
C PRO A 195 14.31 -16.68 -0.36
N VAL A 196 14.54 -17.40 0.75
CA VAL A 196 14.88 -16.77 2.05
C VAL A 196 16.24 -16.10 1.95
N GLU A 197 17.22 -16.76 1.31
CA GLU A 197 18.52 -16.11 1.06
C GLU A 197 18.44 -14.96 0.07
N TYR A 198 17.52 -15.02 -0.90
CA TYR A 198 17.33 -13.93 -1.84
C TYR A 198 16.78 -12.70 -1.11
N LEU A 199 15.79 -12.91 -0.23
CA LEU A 199 15.22 -11.86 0.63
C LEU A 199 16.24 -11.33 1.63
N GLN A 200 17.07 -12.19 2.22
CA GLN A 200 18.16 -11.78 3.11
C GLN A 200 19.18 -10.89 2.40
N SER A 201 19.63 -11.31 1.23
CA SER A 201 20.58 -10.55 0.42
C SER A 201 19.98 -9.20 -0.01
N ALA A 202 18.69 -9.18 -0.35
CA ALA A 202 17.94 -7.98 -0.66
C ALA A 202 17.84 -7.03 0.53
N TYR A 203 17.51 -7.55 1.72
CA TYR A 203 17.45 -6.78 2.96
C TYR A 203 18.79 -6.12 3.30
N GLU A 204 19.89 -6.87 3.24
CA GLU A 204 21.23 -6.33 3.48
C GLU A 204 21.60 -5.23 2.47
N GLU A 205 21.18 -5.37 1.21
CA GLU A 205 21.41 -4.36 0.18
C GLU A 205 20.52 -3.12 0.36
N THR A 206 19.25 -3.27 0.76
CA THR A 206 18.38 -2.15 1.15
C THR A 206 18.98 -1.36 2.30
N VAL A 207 19.48 -2.04 3.34
CA VAL A 207 20.18 -1.40 4.47
C VAL A 207 21.41 -0.65 3.96
N ARG A 208 22.24 -1.26 3.11
CA ARG A 208 23.42 -0.59 2.53
C ARG A 208 23.04 0.66 1.72
N ALA A 209 22.02 0.54 0.86
CA ALA A 209 21.58 1.62 -0.02
C ALA A 209 21.01 2.82 0.77
N THR A 210 20.36 2.55 1.90
CA THR A 210 19.72 3.58 2.74
C THR A 210 20.61 4.14 3.85
N SER A 211 21.81 3.57 4.07
CA SER A 211 22.72 4.01 5.14
C SER A 211 23.65 5.16 4.75
N LYS A 212 23.94 5.37 3.46
CA LYS A 212 24.93 6.37 2.98
C LYS A 212 24.47 7.04 1.68
N PRO A 213 24.75 8.33 1.45
CA PRO A 213 25.47 9.27 2.32
C PRO A 213 24.61 9.83 3.47
N THR A 214 23.29 9.73 3.35
CA THR A 214 22.31 10.10 4.38
C THR A 214 21.59 8.85 4.82
N GLU A 215 21.36 8.69 6.13
CA GLU A 215 20.59 7.60 6.67
C GLU A 215 19.09 7.85 6.46
N TRP A 216 18.45 7.00 5.65
CA TRP A 216 17.02 7.00 5.42
C TRP A 216 16.38 5.83 6.14
N GLN A 217 15.53 6.13 7.11
CA GLN A 217 14.93 5.15 8.00
C GLN A 217 13.60 4.66 7.47
N GLY A 218 13.21 3.46 7.85
CA GLY A 218 11.97 2.84 7.40
C GLY A 218 11.95 1.37 7.76
N THR A 219 10.75 0.79 7.72
CA THR A 219 10.51 -0.64 7.86
C THR A 219 9.40 -1.05 6.92
N THR A 220 9.40 -2.32 6.53
CA THR A 220 8.42 -2.88 5.61
C THR A 220 8.20 -4.35 5.88
N THR A 221 6.99 -4.85 5.64
CA THR A 221 6.71 -6.28 5.54
C THR A 221 7.15 -6.80 4.18
N SER A 222 7.04 -8.11 3.93
CA SER A 222 7.28 -8.65 2.60
C SER A 222 6.51 -9.94 2.34
N ALA A 223 5.72 -9.95 1.27
CA ALA A 223 5.03 -11.14 0.77
C ALA A 223 5.37 -11.33 -0.71
N THR A 224 6.13 -12.38 -1.00
CA THR A 224 6.67 -12.62 -2.35
C THR A 224 6.40 -14.04 -2.81
N ALA A 225 6.20 -14.19 -4.12
CA ALA A 225 5.93 -15.46 -4.77
C ALA A 225 6.80 -15.61 -6.03
N LEU A 226 7.53 -16.71 -6.12
CA LEU A 226 8.39 -17.07 -7.24
C LEU A 226 7.87 -18.35 -7.91
N LEU A 227 7.47 -18.23 -9.17
CA LEU A 227 7.07 -19.35 -10.01
C LEU A 227 8.30 -20.03 -10.60
N HIS A 228 8.43 -21.30 -10.28
CA HIS A 228 9.43 -22.19 -10.83
C HIS A 228 8.76 -23.47 -11.33
N TRP A 229 9.55 -24.49 -11.60
CA TRP A 229 9.06 -25.78 -12.05
C TRP A 229 9.86 -26.91 -11.42
N THR A 230 9.27 -28.10 -11.44
CA THR A 230 9.92 -29.36 -11.04
C THR A 230 9.70 -30.40 -12.13
N LEU A 231 10.62 -31.36 -12.24
CA LEU A 231 10.48 -32.49 -13.14
C LEU A 231 9.84 -33.65 -12.37
N GLY A 232 8.63 -34.05 -12.77
CA GLY A 232 7.98 -35.23 -12.22
C GLY A 232 8.73 -36.52 -12.56
N ALA A 233 8.43 -37.61 -11.83
CA ALA A 233 8.98 -38.94 -12.12
C ALA A 233 8.59 -39.46 -13.51
N ASP A 234 7.51 -38.92 -14.08
CA ASP A 234 7.01 -39.12 -15.44
C ASP A 234 7.81 -38.34 -16.51
N GLY A 235 8.81 -37.55 -16.11
CA GLY A 235 9.56 -36.67 -17.00
C GLY A 235 8.78 -35.42 -17.42
N VAL A 236 7.62 -35.15 -16.82
CA VAL A 236 6.78 -34.00 -17.15
C VAL A 236 7.11 -32.83 -16.23
N GLN A 237 7.34 -31.66 -16.80
CA GLN A 237 7.54 -30.43 -16.05
C GLN A 237 6.21 -30.01 -15.40
N LYS A 238 6.24 -29.70 -14.11
CA LYS A 238 5.08 -29.26 -13.30
C LYS A 238 5.40 -27.93 -12.63
N PRO A 239 4.45 -26.99 -12.54
CA PRO A 239 4.71 -25.69 -11.93
C PRO A 239 4.82 -25.84 -10.41
N LEU A 240 5.79 -25.13 -9.84
CA LEU A 240 6.07 -25.12 -8.40
C LEU A 240 6.23 -23.68 -7.94
N LEU A 241 5.38 -23.25 -7.01
CA LEU A 241 5.42 -21.93 -6.42
C LEU A 241 6.24 -21.94 -5.14
N TYR A 242 7.16 -20.99 -5.02
CA TYR A 242 7.85 -20.69 -3.78
C TYR A 242 7.27 -19.40 -3.21
N VAL A 243 6.73 -19.47 -2.00
CA VAL A 243 6.17 -18.32 -1.28
C VAL A 243 7.07 -17.98 -0.12
N THR A 244 7.45 -16.70 0.03
CA THR A 244 8.21 -16.19 1.18
C THR A 244 7.45 -15.04 1.81
N ASN A 245 7.16 -15.17 3.10
CA ASN A 245 6.37 -14.21 3.85
C ASN A 245 7.11 -13.73 5.10
N LEU A 246 7.05 -12.43 5.35
CA LEU A 246 7.43 -11.80 6.61
C LEU A 246 6.46 -10.65 6.91
N GLY A 247 5.72 -10.73 8.01
CA GLY A 247 4.67 -9.76 8.37
C GLY A 247 3.25 -10.23 8.01
N ASP A 248 2.37 -9.28 7.72
CA ASP A 248 0.92 -9.44 7.59
C ASP A 248 0.37 -9.24 6.17
N CYS A 249 1.20 -8.83 5.20
CA CYS A 249 0.89 -9.04 3.79
C CYS A 249 0.60 -10.54 3.53
N LYS A 250 -0.22 -10.83 2.51
CA LYS A 250 -0.74 -12.18 2.28
C LYS A 250 -0.48 -12.68 0.88
N ILE A 251 0.00 -13.92 0.79
CA ILE A 251 -0.07 -14.71 -0.44
C ILE A 251 -1.19 -15.75 -0.30
N MET A 252 -2.07 -15.81 -1.28
CA MET A 252 -3.12 -16.84 -1.37
C MET A 252 -3.03 -17.55 -2.72
N VAL A 253 -3.27 -18.87 -2.71
CA VAL A 253 -3.38 -19.68 -3.93
C VAL A 253 -4.79 -20.21 -4.00
N ILE A 254 -5.51 -19.89 -5.07
CA ILE A 254 -6.87 -20.31 -5.34
C ILE A 254 -6.86 -21.22 -6.56
N ARG A 255 -7.60 -22.33 -6.50
CA ARG A 255 -7.87 -23.17 -7.65
C ARG A 255 -9.32 -22.97 -8.09
N PRO A 256 -9.57 -22.22 -9.17
CA PRO A 256 -10.93 -21.94 -9.61
C PRO A 256 -11.73 -23.19 -9.94
N SER A 257 -11.09 -24.20 -10.54
CA SER A 257 -11.74 -25.48 -10.90
C SER A 257 -12.25 -26.30 -9.71
N GLU A 258 -11.72 -26.05 -8.51
CA GLU A 258 -12.13 -26.70 -7.26
C GLU A 258 -12.84 -25.72 -6.31
N GLU A 259 -13.06 -24.48 -6.74
CA GLU A 259 -13.71 -23.39 -5.97
C GLU A 259 -13.16 -23.23 -4.54
N ARG A 260 -11.83 -23.37 -4.36
CA ARG A 260 -11.23 -23.33 -3.02
C ARG A 260 -9.86 -22.66 -2.97
N ILE A 261 -9.52 -22.18 -1.77
CA ILE A 261 -8.17 -21.74 -1.41
C ILE A 261 -7.32 -22.98 -1.12
N LEU A 262 -6.24 -23.18 -1.89
CA LEU A 262 -5.26 -24.25 -1.70
C LEU A 262 -4.24 -23.91 -0.61
N PHE A 263 -3.85 -22.64 -0.54
CA PHE A 263 -2.81 -22.15 0.35
C PHE A 263 -3.05 -20.69 0.72
N ARG A 264 -2.63 -20.34 1.93
CA ARG A 264 -2.60 -18.96 2.45
C ARG A 264 -1.41 -18.83 3.40
N THR A 265 -0.73 -17.69 3.37
CA THR A 265 0.28 -17.38 4.38
C THR A 265 -0.37 -17.11 5.73
N ALA A 266 0.33 -17.47 6.81
CA ALA A 266 -0.06 -17.06 8.15
C ALA A 266 0.56 -15.67 8.43
N GLU A 267 -0.27 -14.74 8.89
CA GLU A 267 0.17 -13.40 9.29
C GLU A 267 1.10 -13.49 10.51
N GLN A 268 2.10 -12.63 10.56
CA GLN A 268 3.12 -12.62 11.61
C GLN A 268 3.13 -11.30 12.36
N TRP A 269 2.97 -11.37 13.68
CA TRP A 269 2.78 -10.22 14.55
C TRP A 269 3.70 -10.29 15.77
N HIS A 270 4.16 -9.14 16.25
CA HIS A 270 4.71 -9.03 17.60
C HIS A 270 3.60 -8.79 18.63
N TRP A 271 2.61 -7.99 18.26
CA TRP A 271 1.35 -7.73 18.96
C TRP A 271 0.34 -7.17 17.94
N PHE A 272 -0.92 -6.98 18.34
CA PHE A 272 -1.98 -6.46 17.47
C PHE A 272 -1.57 -5.14 16.77
N ASP A 273 -1.79 -5.08 15.45
CA ASP A 273 -1.44 -3.95 14.58
C ASP A 273 0.06 -3.58 14.59
N CYS A 274 0.93 -4.53 14.95
CA CYS A 274 2.38 -4.44 14.84
C CYS A 274 2.94 -5.71 14.20
N PRO A 275 2.98 -5.76 12.85
CA PRO A 275 3.49 -6.92 12.15
C PRO A 275 5.00 -7.08 12.38
N MET A 276 5.48 -8.30 12.13
CA MET A 276 6.91 -8.49 11.92
C MET A 276 7.33 -7.70 10.68
N GLN A 277 8.48 -7.03 10.73
CA GLN A 277 8.85 -6.04 9.73
C GLN A 277 10.36 -5.96 9.56
N LEU A 278 10.84 -5.76 8.34
CA LEU A 278 12.25 -5.60 8.02
C LEU A 278 12.62 -4.13 7.97
N GLY A 279 13.66 -3.73 8.69
CA GLY A 279 14.28 -2.43 8.47
C GLY A 279 14.94 -1.83 9.68
N THR A 280 14.87 -0.51 9.77
CA THR A 280 15.56 0.29 10.78
C THR A 280 15.11 -0.08 12.18
N ASN A 281 16.05 -0.50 13.03
CA ASN A 281 15.82 -0.94 14.42
C ASN A 281 14.84 -2.11 14.59
N SER A 282 14.55 -2.86 13.53
CA SER A 282 13.81 -4.12 13.68
C SER A 282 14.71 -5.21 14.25
N ILE A 283 14.13 -6.10 15.05
CA ILE A 283 14.78 -7.34 15.52
C ILE A 283 14.57 -8.51 14.54
N ASP A 284 13.71 -8.30 13.54
CA ASP A 284 13.34 -9.31 12.57
C ASP A 284 14.35 -9.35 11.43
N THR A 285 14.69 -10.55 10.99
CA THR A 285 15.58 -10.76 9.85
C THR A 285 15.08 -11.88 8.96
N PRO A 286 15.29 -11.82 7.63
CA PRO A 286 14.77 -12.84 6.73
C PRO A 286 15.20 -14.26 7.10
N ARG A 287 16.49 -14.49 7.37
CA ARG A 287 17.01 -15.83 7.75
C ARG A 287 16.38 -16.42 9.01
N LYS A 288 15.99 -15.58 9.97
CA LYS A 288 15.48 -16.01 11.27
C LYS A 288 13.97 -16.16 11.27
N ASP A 289 13.28 -15.24 10.59
CA ASP A 289 11.86 -14.97 10.83
C ASP A 289 10.98 -15.18 9.59
N ALA A 290 11.53 -15.14 8.37
CA ALA A 290 10.74 -15.34 7.15
C ALA A 290 10.29 -16.80 7.03
N VAL A 291 9.03 -17.00 6.64
CA VAL A 291 8.47 -18.32 6.40
C VAL A 291 8.44 -18.60 4.91
N MET A 292 9.06 -19.71 4.50
CA MET A 292 9.06 -20.19 3.12
C MET A 292 8.18 -21.44 2.98
N SER A 293 7.28 -21.40 2.00
CA SER A 293 6.39 -22.51 1.65
C SER A 293 6.54 -22.87 0.17
N GLN A 294 6.45 -24.16 -0.15
CA GLN A 294 6.38 -24.66 -1.52
C GLN A 294 4.99 -25.18 -1.83
N ILE A 295 4.40 -24.75 -2.95
CA ILE A 295 3.05 -25.12 -3.37
C ILE A 295 3.11 -25.67 -4.79
N ALA A 296 2.68 -26.92 -4.98
CA ALA A 296 2.51 -27.49 -6.31
C ALA A 296 1.28 -26.85 -6.97
N LEU A 297 1.48 -26.22 -8.13
CA LEU A 297 0.41 -25.57 -8.88
C LEU A 297 -0.10 -26.45 -10.03
N GLN A 298 -1.23 -26.05 -10.57
CA GLN A 298 -1.77 -26.48 -11.87
C GLN A 298 -1.89 -25.25 -12.78
N GLU A 299 -2.06 -25.51 -14.08
CA GLU A 299 -2.47 -24.45 -15.01
C GLU A 299 -3.82 -23.88 -14.55
N ASP A 300 -3.98 -22.57 -14.71
CA ASP A 300 -5.12 -21.75 -14.24
C ASP A 300 -5.26 -21.59 -12.71
N ASP A 301 -4.34 -22.13 -11.89
CA ASP A 301 -4.27 -21.75 -10.47
C ASP A 301 -3.94 -20.25 -10.36
N ILE A 302 -4.67 -19.55 -9.50
CA ILE A 302 -4.55 -18.11 -9.26
C ILE A 302 -3.70 -17.87 -8.02
N VAL A 303 -2.64 -17.08 -8.16
CA VAL A 303 -1.80 -16.60 -7.07
C VAL A 303 -2.12 -15.14 -6.82
N LEU A 304 -2.51 -14.82 -5.59
CA LEU A 304 -2.74 -13.46 -5.11
C LEU A 304 -1.60 -13.04 -4.20
N ALA A 305 -1.11 -11.82 -4.36
CA ALA A 305 -0.34 -11.10 -3.35
C ALA A 305 -1.07 -9.80 -3.00
N VAL A 306 -1.35 -9.60 -1.71
CA VAL A 306 -2.13 -8.47 -1.22
C VAL A 306 -1.52 -7.85 0.04
N SER A 307 -1.68 -6.54 0.21
CA SER A 307 -1.35 -5.85 1.48
C SER A 307 -2.44 -6.06 2.54
N ASP A 308 -2.16 -5.64 3.78
CA ASP A 308 -3.13 -5.65 4.89
C ASP A 308 -4.39 -4.83 4.55
N GLY A 309 -4.28 -3.78 3.72
CA GLY A 309 -5.40 -2.97 3.24
C GLY A 309 -6.51 -3.77 2.56
N VAL A 310 -6.22 -4.98 2.06
CA VAL A 310 -7.26 -5.94 1.62
C VAL A 310 -7.75 -6.79 2.79
N MET A 311 -6.83 -7.44 3.52
CA MET A 311 -7.15 -8.47 4.51
C MET A 311 -7.75 -7.94 5.81
N ASP A 312 -7.57 -6.64 6.09
CA ASP A 312 -8.24 -5.94 7.18
C ASP A 312 -9.69 -5.57 6.86
N ASN A 313 -10.05 -5.60 5.57
CA ASN A 313 -11.36 -5.17 5.08
C ASN A 313 -12.17 -6.30 4.42
N LEU A 314 -11.57 -7.46 4.14
CA LEU A 314 -12.26 -8.62 3.55
C LEU A 314 -11.82 -9.92 4.21
N TRP A 315 -12.77 -10.78 4.56
CA TRP A 315 -12.46 -12.14 5.00
C TRP A 315 -12.03 -13.00 3.81
N GLU A 316 -11.24 -14.04 4.06
CA GLU A 316 -10.70 -14.91 3.01
C GLU A 316 -11.78 -15.59 2.15
N HIS A 317 -12.94 -15.90 2.74
CA HIS A 317 -14.05 -16.49 2.01
C HIS A 317 -14.72 -15.48 1.04
N GLU A 318 -14.71 -14.19 1.38
CA GLU A 318 -15.16 -13.13 0.49
C GLU A 318 -14.16 -12.91 -0.64
N VAL A 319 -12.86 -12.89 -0.33
CA VAL A 319 -11.80 -12.83 -1.36
C VAL A 319 -11.97 -13.97 -2.35
N LEU A 320 -12.14 -15.21 -1.89
CA LEU A 320 -12.39 -16.37 -2.75
C LEU A 320 -13.62 -16.13 -3.64
N LYS A 321 -14.75 -15.72 -3.05
CA LYS A 321 -16.00 -15.49 -3.78
C LYS A 321 -15.83 -14.40 -4.85
N ILE A 322 -15.21 -13.27 -4.52
CA ILE A 322 -14.98 -12.15 -5.44
C ILE A 322 -14.13 -12.60 -6.62
N ILE A 323 -13.07 -13.38 -6.38
CA ILE A 323 -12.21 -13.90 -7.45
C ILE A 323 -13.00 -14.82 -8.38
N LEU A 324 -13.73 -15.80 -7.83
CA LEU A 324 -14.52 -16.74 -8.63
C LEU A 324 -15.60 -16.02 -9.45
N ASP A 325 -16.35 -15.12 -8.82
CA ASP A 325 -17.40 -14.33 -9.48
C ASP A 325 -16.82 -13.45 -10.60
N SER A 326 -15.64 -12.86 -10.37
CA SER A 326 -14.95 -12.03 -11.37
C SER A 326 -14.50 -12.84 -12.58
N LEU A 327 -13.92 -14.03 -12.35
CA LEU A 327 -13.52 -14.95 -13.43
C LEU A 327 -14.74 -15.41 -14.23
N HIS A 328 -15.82 -15.83 -13.54
CA HIS A 328 -17.06 -16.26 -14.19
C HIS A 328 -17.73 -15.12 -14.99
N THR A 329 -17.74 -13.90 -14.45
CA THR A 329 -18.30 -12.73 -15.14
C THR A 329 -17.51 -12.39 -16.40
N TRP A 330 -16.18 -12.51 -16.34
CA TRP A 330 -15.32 -12.31 -17.50
C TRP A 330 -15.60 -13.35 -18.60
N ASP A 331 -15.64 -14.63 -18.20
CA ASP A 331 -15.74 -15.75 -19.13
C ASP A 331 -17.12 -15.83 -19.82
N ASN A 332 -18.19 -15.30 -19.21
CA ASN A 332 -19.56 -15.29 -19.77
C ASN A 332 -19.91 -14.07 -20.65
N GLY A 333 -18.93 -13.21 -20.96
CA GLY A 333 -19.17 -11.98 -21.70
C GLY A 333 -19.68 -10.87 -20.77
N ARG A 334 -18.73 -10.02 -20.39
CA ARG A 334 -18.92 -8.87 -19.48
C ARG A 334 -20.16 -8.03 -19.87
N PRO A 335 -21.05 -7.66 -18.92
CA PRO A 335 -22.01 -6.58 -19.15
C PRO A 335 -21.24 -5.28 -19.34
N GLU A 336 -21.51 -4.50 -20.39
CA GLU A 336 -20.91 -3.16 -20.58
C GLU A 336 -21.22 -2.28 -19.36
N THR A 337 -20.31 -2.20 -18.39
CA THR A 337 -20.47 -1.31 -17.23
C THR A 337 -19.98 0.10 -17.58
N VAL A 338 -20.87 1.06 -17.38
CA VAL A 338 -20.64 2.51 -17.44
C VAL A 338 -20.06 2.94 -16.09
N ASP A 339 -18.78 3.28 -16.04
CA ASP A 339 -18.13 4.25 -15.14
C ASP A 339 -16.65 3.91 -14.85
N LEU A 340 -15.82 4.96 -14.80
CA LEU A 340 -14.36 4.96 -14.58
C LEU A 340 -13.57 3.95 -15.44
N ALA A 341 -13.90 3.87 -16.73
CA ALA A 341 -13.23 2.99 -17.66
C ALA A 341 -11.70 3.24 -17.70
N PRO A 342 -10.87 2.19 -17.55
CA PRO A 342 -9.44 2.31 -17.84
C PRO A 342 -9.23 2.62 -19.34
N PRO A 343 -8.02 3.00 -19.76
CA PRO A 343 -7.69 3.14 -21.18
C PRO A 343 -8.17 1.91 -21.97
N PRO A 344 -8.68 2.09 -23.21
CA PRO A 344 -9.30 1.00 -23.99
C PRO A 344 -8.44 -0.26 -24.16
N ASP A 345 -7.11 -0.14 -24.04
CA ASP A 345 -6.17 -1.26 -24.17
C ASP A 345 -6.01 -2.09 -22.89
N LEU A 346 -6.25 -1.51 -21.70
CA LEU A 346 -6.12 -2.20 -20.39
C LEU A 346 -7.47 -2.73 -19.87
N SER A 347 -8.59 -2.28 -20.44
CA SER A 347 -9.93 -2.74 -20.08
C SER A 347 -10.22 -4.19 -20.52
N ASN A 348 -9.35 -4.77 -21.35
CA ASN A 348 -9.50 -6.08 -21.98
C ASN A 348 -8.58 -7.18 -21.41
N ASP A 349 -7.98 -6.98 -20.24
CA ASP A 349 -7.18 -8.02 -19.57
C ASP A 349 -7.95 -8.66 -18.40
N ARG A 350 -8.02 -10.00 -18.41
CA ARG A 350 -8.75 -10.81 -17.43
C ARG A 350 -8.23 -10.61 -16.01
N MET A 351 -6.92 -10.54 -15.82
CA MET A 351 -6.31 -10.42 -14.50
C MET A 351 -6.38 -9.00 -13.96
N ILE A 352 -6.32 -7.99 -14.82
CA ILE A 352 -6.61 -6.60 -14.41
C ILE A 352 -8.05 -6.47 -13.92
N PHE A 353 -9.01 -7.08 -14.63
CA PHE A 353 -10.41 -7.06 -14.21
C PHE A 353 -10.57 -7.67 -12.82
N VAL A 354 -10.04 -8.87 -12.60
CA VAL A 354 -10.09 -9.56 -11.30
C VAL A 354 -9.43 -8.74 -10.19
N ALA A 355 -8.24 -8.18 -10.43
CA ALA A 355 -7.54 -7.35 -9.46
C ALA A 355 -8.35 -6.10 -9.06
N ARG A 356 -9.01 -5.46 -10.05
CA ARG A 356 -9.84 -4.27 -9.83
C ARG A 356 -11.10 -4.59 -9.02
N GLU A 357 -11.80 -5.68 -9.33
CA GLU A 357 -13.00 -6.05 -8.58
C GLU A 357 -12.67 -6.33 -7.10
N LEU A 358 -11.55 -7.01 -6.83
CA LEU A 358 -11.07 -7.23 -5.47
C LEU A 358 -10.70 -5.91 -4.76
N LEU A 359 -9.96 -5.02 -5.45
CA LEU A 359 -9.61 -3.71 -4.90
C LEU A 359 -10.86 -2.89 -4.57
N ASN A 360 -11.85 -2.86 -5.47
CA ASN A 360 -13.08 -2.09 -5.26
C ASN A 360 -13.88 -2.62 -4.07
N ALA A 361 -13.96 -3.95 -3.90
CA ALA A 361 -14.62 -4.56 -2.76
C ALA A 361 -13.94 -4.16 -1.44
N ALA A 362 -12.60 -4.27 -1.36
CA ALA A 362 -11.85 -3.87 -0.18
C ALA A 362 -11.99 -2.38 0.11
N LEU A 363 -11.88 -1.53 -0.92
CA LEU A 363 -11.99 -0.07 -0.78
C LEU A 363 -13.38 0.37 -0.30
N ASN A 364 -14.44 -0.30 -0.75
CA ASN A 364 -15.81 -0.01 -0.31
C ASN A 364 -15.97 -0.25 1.20
N ILE A 365 -15.42 -1.35 1.72
CA ILE A 365 -15.44 -1.65 3.16
C ILE A 365 -14.52 -0.69 3.93
N ALA A 366 -13.31 -0.44 3.42
CA ALA A 366 -12.32 0.44 4.04
C ALA A 366 -12.82 1.89 4.25
N GLN A 367 -13.74 2.36 3.39
CA GLN A 367 -14.33 3.69 3.46
C GLN A 367 -15.57 3.78 4.36
N ASP A 368 -16.17 2.64 4.74
CA ASP A 368 -17.38 2.61 5.54
C ASP A 368 -17.04 2.56 7.04
N PRO A 369 -17.31 3.64 7.81
CA PRO A 369 -17.04 3.68 9.25
C PRO A 369 -17.96 2.79 10.08
N PHE A 370 -18.97 2.15 9.47
CA PHE A 370 -19.90 1.23 10.14
C PHE A 370 -19.85 -0.19 9.57
N ALA A 371 -18.92 -0.48 8.65
CA ALA A 371 -18.77 -1.82 8.13
C ALA A 371 -18.24 -2.79 9.19
N GLU A 372 -18.75 -4.02 9.14
CA GLU A 372 -18.11 -5.16 9.79
C GLU A 372 -16.87 -5.52 8.97
N SER A 373 -15.73 -5.68 9.64
CA SER A 373 -14.45 -5.96 8.98
C SER A 373 -13.60 -6.91 9.82
N PRO A 374 -12.70 -7.71 9.19
CA PRO A 374 -11.72 -8.51 9.93
C PRO A 374 -10.88 -7.70 10.91
N TYR A 375 -10.51 -6.46 10.56
CA TYR A 375 -9.78 -5.56 11.46
C TYR A 375 -10.60 -5.18 12.69
N MET A 376 -11.87 -4.83 12.51
CA MET A 376 -12.79 -4.56 13.62
C MET A 376 -12.89 -5.77 14.55
N GLU A 377 -13.09 -6.97 13.99
CA GLU A 377 -13.18 -8.22 14.77
C GLU A 377 -11.93 -8.45 15.61
N LYS A 378 -10.74 -8.40 14.99
CA LYS A 378 -9.45 -8.56 15.70
C LYS A 378 -9.23 -7.46 16.76
N ALA A 379 -9.61 -6.21 16.49
CA ALA A 379 -9.49 -5.12 17.44
C ALA A 379 -10.35 -5.35 18.69
N ILE A 380 -11.57 -5.85 18.52
CA ILE A 380 -12.49 -6.17 19.61
C ILE A 380 -11.95 -7.32 20.45
N ASP A 381 -11.40 -8.36 19.83
CA ASP A 381 -10.77 -9.50 20.52
C ASP A 381 -9.60 -9.06 21.41
N GLU A 382 -8.89 -7.99 21.01
CA GLU A 382 -7.80 -7.35 21.77
C GLU A 382 -8.30 -6.33 22.81
N GLY A 383 -9.62 -6.17 22.94
CA GLY A 383 -10.27 -5.29 23.91
C GLY A 383 -10.35 -3.81 23.48
N LEU A 384 -10.16 -3.51 22.19
CA LEU A 384 -10.29 -2.18 21.62
C LEU A 384 -11.71 -1.99 21.05
N ALA A 385 -12.37 -0.90 21.44
CA ALA A 385 -13.68 -0.54 20.92
C ALA A 385 -13.53 0.23 19.60
N ILE A 386 -13.22 -0.49 18.52
CA ILE A 386 -13.11 0.02 17.15
C ILE A 386 -14.28 -0.52 16.32
N GLU A 387 -14.80 0.28 15.39
CA GLU A 387 -15.89 -0.06 14.47
C GLU A 387 -15.51 0.45 13.06
N GLY A 388 -16.00 -0.23 12.02
CA GLY A 388 -15.80 0.16 10.63
C GLY A 388 -14.66 -0.56 9.93
N GLY A 389 -14.47 -0.23 8.65
CA GLY A 389 -13.29 -0.61 7.89
C GLY A 389 -12.02 0.15 8.28
N LYS A 390 -10.86 -0.38 7.90
CA LYS A 390 -9.55 0.27 8.06
C LYS A 390 -9.12 0.86 6.72
N MET A 391 -9.16 2.20 6.61
CA MET A 391 -8.57 2.87 5.46
C MET A 391 -7.05 2.70 5.48
N ASP A 392 -6.50 2.02 4.48
CA ASP A 392 -5.06 1.89 4.23
C ASP A 392 -4.65 1.94 2.75
N ASP A 393 -3.35 1.82 2.47
CA ASP A 393 -2.87 1.56 1.13
C ASP A 393 -3.32 0.14 0.68
N ILE A 394 -4.10 0.07 -0.39
CA ILE A 394 -4.68 -1.19 -0.90
C ILE A 394 -3.91 -1.61 -2.14
N SER A 395 -3.13 -2.67 -2.02
CA SER A 395 -2.33 -3.24 -3.10
C SER A 395 -2.81 -4.65 -3.44
N VAL A 396 -3.23 -4.86 -4.69
CA VAL A 396 -3.68 -6.16 -5.19
C VAL A 396 -2.83 -6.57 -6.40
N VAL A 397 -2.20 -7.73 -6.32
CA VAL A 397 -1.48 -8.36 -7.43
C VAL A 397 -2.03 -9.77 -7.65
N VAL A 398 -2.34 -10.09 -8.90
CA VAL A 398 -2.95 -11.36 -9.31
C VAL A 398 -2.10 -11.97 -10.43
N GLY A 399 -1.81 -13.26 -10.34
CA GLY A 399 -1.13 -14.03 -11.38
C GLY A 399 -1.82 -15.36 -11.62
N SER A 400 -2.28 -15.61 -12.85
CA SER A 400 -2.74 -16.93 -13.30
C SER A 400 -1.57 -17.75 -13.81
N CYS A 401 -1.36 -18.94 -13.26
CA CYS A 401 -0.30 -19.85 -13.69
C CYS A 401 -0.62 -20.44 -15.06
N GLN A 402 0.21 -20.15 -16.06
CA GLN A 402 0.04 -20.59 -17.44
C GLN A 402 1.26 -21.34 -17.94
N LYS A 403 1.05 -22.35 -18.77
CA LYS A 403 2.13 -22.99 -19.52
C LYS A 403 2.46 -22.15 -20.75
N ARG A 404 3.74 -21.92 -21.02
CA ARG A 404 4.15 -21.21 -22.24
C ARG A 404 3.81 -22.08 -23.45
N GLY A 405 3.15 -21.48 -24.45
CA GLY A 405 3.06 -22.06 -25.79
C GLY A 405 4.46 -22.18 -26.37
N GLY A 406 4.81 -23.38 -26.86
CA GLY A 406 6.13 -23.69 -27.42
C GLY A 406 6.40 -23.07 -28.77
#